data_AF-R4W3A9-F1
#
_entry.id   AF-R4W3A9-F1
#
_cell.length_a   1.000
_cell.length_b   1.000
_cell.length_c   1.000
_cell.angle_alpha   90.00
_cell.angle_beta   90.00
_cell.angle_gamma   90.00
#
_symmetry.space_group_name_H-M   'P 1'
#
loop_
_entity.id
_entity.type
_entity.pdbx_description
1 polymer ?
#
loop_
_entity_poly.entity_id
_entity_poly.type
_entity_poly.pdbx_seq_one_letter_code
_entity_poly.pdbx_strand_id
1 'polypeptide(L)'
;MRVDVKTLGTFNELANRGASSAASSLAQLSDTETSVEVTSADLVPAGDIADRFDDDATFVGVEIGFEGGMEGSIVLVFDRESAGRLLERIVPEHWDDVDATLDRSTVSEVANIMTGGFVDAWANHFDTRLQLGPPTYISGAAGDVIPGSVPTWDDRRTALTFTSQLQAPRDASGDDPASPDAGIDFHIYMFPERSSFAAVVGEAVPEQEFPISIEKLSAFTEMTKRGAGRAADKLSGMTGIQIDVEVGRTTFVPIPEVSRHAPSAQRIGSVAELQAAPGGFIVILFDEHSAINVGDALLPIETSEPGLTDQHRSAIEEIGNIMTSGFIDGWANTLDRKIQHNPPEIVEDTASATLGSLVDRLGPSQEYAFLLDATVRAAGREINCDLYAIPEEHSFRQVLGEMSMPEARTAASDPDALEPAAYDDLK
;
A
#
# COMPACT_ATOMS: atom_id res chain seq x y z
N MET A 1 -18.53 -6.65 7.28
CA MET A 1 -19.04 -7.14 5.96
C MET A 1 -18.15 -8.29 5.52
N ARG A 2 -18.61 -9.20 4.67
CA ARG A 2 -17.85 -10.35 4.17
C ARG A 2 -17.53 -10.15 2.68
N VAL A 3 -16.26 -10.15 2.30
CA VAL A 3 -15.79 -9.97 0.91
C VAL A 3 -14.89 -11.14 0.54
N ASP A 4 -15.09 -11.72 -0.64
CA ASP A 4 -14.22 -12.79 -1.16
C ASP A 4 -12.97 -12.21 -1.82
N VAL A 5 -11.87 -12.96 -1.76
CA VAL A 5 -10.59 -12.67 -2.41
C VAL A 5 -10.74 -12.44 -3.91
N LYS A 6 -11.48 -13.30 -4.62
CA LYS A 6 -11.85 -13.12 -6.03
C LYS A 6 -12.66 -11.85 -6.24
N THR A 7 -13.50 -11.48 -5.29
CA THR A 7 -14.28 -10.23 -5.36
C THR A 7 -13.36 -9.01 -5.20
N LEU A 8 -12.43 -9.02 -4.23
CA LEU A 8 -11.37 -8.01 -4.13
C LEU A 8 -10.53 -7.95 -5.40
N GLY A 9 -10.28 -9.10 -6.02
CA GLY A 9 -9.59 -9.21 -7.30
C GLY A 9 -10.31 -8.57 -8.46
N THR A 10 -11.60 -8.89 -8.59
CA THR A 10 -12.51 -8.25 -9.54
C THR A 10 -12.52 -6.74 -9.34
N PHE A 11 -12.50 -6.27 -8.09
CA PHE A 11 -12.43 -4.84 -7.81
C PHE A 11 -11.08 -4.21 -8.18
N ASN A 12 -9.97 -4.92 -7.99
CA ASN A 12 -8.68 -4.44 -8.45
C ASN A 12 -8.64 -4.32 -9.97
N GLU A 13 -9.19 -5.29 -10.70
CA GLU A 13 -9.35 -5.22 -12.15
C GLU A 13 -10.27 -4.08 -12.59
N LEU A 14 -11.34 -3.79 -11.82
CA LEU A 14 -12.23 -2.67 -12.08
C LEU A 14 -11.56 -1.33 -11.85
N ALA A 15 -10.84 -1.20 -10.73
CA ALA A 15 -10.03 -0.02 -10.44
C ALA A 15 -8.99 0.19 -11.54
N ASN A 16 -8.35 -0.87 -12.04
CA ASN A 16 -7.34 -0.77 -13.10
C ASN A 16 -7.96 -0.35 -14.43
N ARG A 17 -9.12 -0.91 -14.79
CA ARG A 17 -9.89 -0.48 -15.98
C ARG A 17 -10.39 0.96 -15.85
N GLY A 18 -10.87 1.34 -14.66
CA GLY A 18 -11.31 2.70 -14.35
C GLY A 18 -10.15 3.68 -14.47
N ALA A 19 -9.00 3.36 -13.89
CA ALA A 19 -7.78 4.14 -14.01
C ALA A 19 -7.32 4.25 -15.46
N SER A 20 -7.38 3.17 -16.24
CA SER A 20 -7.02 3.19 -17.66
C SER A 20 -7.96 4.10 -18.46
N SER A 21 -9.24 4.13 -18.11
CA SER A 21 -10.24 5.03 -18.69
C SER A 21 -9.98 6.50 -18.30
N ALA A 22 -9.61 6.75 -17.03
CA ALA A 22 -9.19 8.07 -16.57
C ALA A 22 -7.90 8.54 -17.26
N ALA A 23 -6.91 7.64 -17.43
CA ALA A 23 -5.66 7.89 -18.16
C ALA A 23 -5.95 8.29 -19.61
N SER A 24 -6.82 7.55 -20.30
CA SER A 24 -7.23 7.85 -21.68
C SER A 24 -7.95 9.20 -21.79
N SER A 25 -8.79 9.52 -20.80
CA SER A 25 -9.49 10.81 -20.75
C SER A 25 -8.51 11.97 -20.54
N LEU A 26 -7.53 11.80 -19.65
CA LEU A 26 -6.46 12.76 -19.45
C LEU A 26 -5.59 12.91 -20.71
N ALA A 27 -5.20 11.80 -21.34
CA ALA A 27 -4.39 11.81 -22.54
C ALA A 27 -5.06 12.55 -23.70
N GLN A 28 -6.38 12.45 -23.83
CA GLN A 28 -7.16 13.22 -24.80
C GLN A 28 -7.21 14.72 -24.50
N LEU A 29 -7.11 15.11 -23.22
CA LEU A 29 -7.14 16.52 -22.80
C LEU A 29 -5.77 17.19 -22.88
N SER A 30 -4.71 16.47 -22.50
CA SER A 30 -3.34 17.01 -22.39
C SER A 30 -2.45 16.68 -23.59
N ASP A 31 -2.98 15.95 -24.60
CA ASP A 31 -2.23 15.40 -25.74
C ASP A 31 -0.95 14.65 -25.33
N THR A 32 -0.97 14.04 -24.14
CA THR A 32 0.15 13.25 -23.61
C THR A 32 -0.29 11.81 -23.43
N GLU A 33 0.54 10.85 -23.84
CA GLU A 33 0.30 9.46 -23.43
C GLU A 33 0.24 9.39 -21.90
N THR A 34 -0.64 8.58 -21.32
CA THR A 34 -0.72 8.39 -19.87
C THR A 34 -0.92 6.91 -19.62
N SER A 35 -0.09 6.32 -18.79
CA SER A 35 -0.19 4.91 -18.37
C SER A 35 -0.65 4.81 -16.93
N VAL A 36 -1.33 3.69 -16.63
CA VAL A 36 -1.58 3.26 -15.26
C VAL A 36 -0.37 2.46 -14.83
N GLU A 37 0.35 2.93 -13.82
CA GLU A 37 1.55 2.27 -13.32
C GLU A 37 1.19 1.18 -12.32
N VAL A 38 0.33 1.53 -11.35
CA VAL A 38 -0.02 0.67 -10.23
C VAL A 38 -1.50 0.78 -9.95
N THR A 39 -2.13 -0.34 -9.60
CA THR A 39 -3.48 -0.37 -9.04
C THR A 39 -3.54 -1.36 -7.89
N SER A 40 -4.03 -0.89 -6.75
CA SER A 40 -4.24 -1.70 -5.57
C SER A 40 -5.61 -1.47 -4.94
N ALA A 41 -6.05 -2.47 -4.18
CA ALA A 41 -7.10 -2.33 -3.19
C ALA A 41 -6.47 -2.36 -1.80
N ASP A 42 -6.64 -1.30 -1.02
CA ASP A 42 -6.06 -1.16 0.31
C ASP A 42 -7.17 -1.07 1.35
N LEU A 43 -6.95 -1.71 2.50
CA LEU A 43 -7.79 -1.54 3.68
C LEU A 43 -6.97 -0.85 4.77
N VAL A 44 -7.32 0.40 5.06
CA VAL A 44 -6.47 1.27 5.88
C VAL A 44 -7.27 2.18 6.78
N PRO A 45 -6.81 2.50 8.00
CA PRO A 45 -7.37 3.60 8.77
C PRO A 45 -7.33 4.89 7.94
N ALA A 46 -8.43 5.65 7.92
CA ALA A 46 -8.51 6.85 7.09
C ALA A 46 -7.45 7.92 7.45
N GLY A 47 -6.97 7.93 8.70
CA GLY A 47 -5.88 8.82 9.13
C GLY A 47 -4.54 8.47 8.48
N ASP A 48 -4.22 7.18 8.40
CA ASP A 48 -3.00 6.63 7.82
C ASP A 48 -2.94 6.80 6.28
N ILE A 49 -4.01 7.34 5.67
CA ILE A 49 -3.99 7.61 4.24
C ILE A 49 -2.98 8.72 3.91
N ALA A 50 -2.90 9.70 4.80
CA ALA A 50 -2.04 10.87 4.69
C ALA A 50 -0.55 10.50 4.72
N ASP A 51 -0.16 9.48 5.48
CA ASP A 51 1.23 9.05 5.66
C ASP A 51 1.94 8.65 4.34
N ARG A 52 1.18 8.45 3.25
CA ARG A 52 1.74 8.14 1.92
C ARG A 52 2.35 9.35 1.21
N PHE A 53 2.03 10.54 1.68
CA PHE A 53 2.43 11.79 1.07
C PHE A 53 3.59 12.40 1.86
N ASP A 54 4.49 13.08 1.17
CA ASP A 54 5.59 13.81 1.82
C ASP A 54 5.04 14.93 2.71
N ASP A 55 5.37 14.91 4.00
CA ASP A 55 4.90 15.87 5.01
C ASP A 55 5.30 17.32 4.68
N ASP A 56 6.41 17.51 3.96
CA ASP A 56 6.91 18.83 3.56
C ASP A 56 6.29 19.31 2.23
N ALA A 57 5.55 18.45 1.53
CA ALA A 57 4.92 18.78 0.26
C ALA A 57 3.51 19.34 0.42
N THR A 58 3.11 20.17 -0.55
CA THR A 58 1.73 20.66 -0.67
C THR A 58 1.02 19.93 -1.79
N PHE A 59 -0.19 19.47 -1.49
CA PHE A 59 -1.02 18.72 -2.42
C PHE A 59 -2.26 19.52 -2.82
N VAL A 60 -2.77 19.17 -3.99
CA VAL A 60 -4.04 19.64 -4.55
C VAL A 60 -4.90 18.43 -4.80
N GLY A 61 -6.18 18.49 -4.43
CA GLY A 61 -7.10 17.42 -4.71
C GLY A 61 -8.49 17.89 -5.09
N VAL A 62 -9.25 16.96 -5.66
CA VAL A 62 -10.67 17.17 -6.01
C VAL A 62 -11.46 15.97 -5.50
N GLU A 63 -12.38 16.22 -4.57
CA GLU A 63 -13.33 15.23 -4.07
C GLU A 63 -14.62 15.31 -4.89
N ILE A 64 -15.09 14.17 -5.38
CA ILE A 64 -16.32 14.01 -6.14
C ILE A 64 -17.11 12.86 -5.53
N GLY A 65 -18.28 13.17 -4.97
CA GLY A 65 -19.23 12.15 -4.52
C GLY A 65 -19.84 11.41 -5.71
N PHE A 66 -20.21 10.16 -5.52
CA PHE A 66 -21.02 9.42 -6.50
C PHE A 66 -22.16 8.68 -5.80
N GLU A 67 -23.28 8.54 -6.51
CA GLU A 67 -24.48 7.83 -6.04
C GLU A 67 -25.13 7.04 -7.18
N GLY A 68 -26.12 6.20 -6.88
CA GLY A 68 -26.89 5.46 -7.89
C GLY A 68 -26.49 3.99 -8.00
N GLY A 69 -27.05 3.18 -7.12
CA GLY A 69 -26.75 1.75 -6.98
C GLY A 69 -25.51 1.49 -6.12
N MET A 70 -24.46 2.28 -6.27
CA MET A 70 -23.35 2.38 -5.31
C MET A 70 -23.16 3.84 -4.92
N GLU A 71 -22.85 4.07 -3.64
CA GLU A 71 -22.56 5.41 -3.11
C GLU A 71 -21.11 5.48 -2.63
N GLY A 72 -20.53 6.67 -2.64
CA GLY A 72 -19.18 6.88 -2.13
C GLY A 72 -18.56 8.20 -2.57
N SER A 73 -17.24 8.28 -2.47
CA SER A 73 -16.47 9.46 -2.88
C SER A 73 -15.21 9.04 -3.63
N ILE A 74 -14.83 9.82 -4.63
CA ILE A 74 -13.55 9.68 -5.32
C ILE A 74 -12.74 10.94 -5.03
N VAL A 75 -11.49 10.77 -4.64
CA VAL A 75 -10.54 11.85 -4.39
C VAL A 75 -9.39 11.69 -5.37
N LEU A 76 -9.21 12.68 -6.23
CA LEU A 76 -8.01 12.79 -7.06
C LEU A 76 -7.01 13.67 -6.33
N VAL A 77 -5.76 13.23 -6.23
CA VAL A 77 -4.68 13.96 -5.54
C VAL A 77 -3.48 14.11 -6.46
N PHE A 78 -2.98 15.34 -6.53
CA PHE A 78 -1.81 15.77 -7.28
C PHE A 78 -0.83 16.43 -6.31
N ASP A 79 0.47 16.20 -6.48
CA ASP A 79 1.44 17.13 -5.94
C ASP A 79 1.33 18.47 -6.70
N ARG A 80 1.80 19.55 -6.06
CA ARG A 80 1.66 20.89 -6.61
C ARG A 80 2.37 21.08 -7.96
N GLU A 81 3.49 20.40 -8.19
CA GLU A 81 4.24 20.51 -9.44
C GLU A 81 3.50 19.79 -10.57
N SER A 82 3.04 18.56 -10.34
CA SER A 82 2.23 17.79 -11.30
C SER A 82 0.94 18.52 -11.66
N ALA A 83 0.26 19.14 -10.68
CA ALA A 83 -0.93 19.95 -10.95
C ALA A 83 -0.62 21.20 -11.80
N GLY A 84 0.54 21.83 -11.57
CA GLY A 84 1.02 22.94 -12.40
C GLY A 84 1.30 22.51 -13.85
N ARG A 85 2.05 21.42 -14.04
CA ARG A 85 2.34 20.84 -15.36
C ARG A 85 1.08 20.44 -16.11
N LEU A 86 0.10 19.88 -15.40
CA LEU A 86 -1.21 19.55 -15.95
C LEU A 86 -1.92 20.80 -16.51
N LEU A 87 -1.91 21.90 -15.73
CA LEU A 87 -2.50 23.16 -16.17
C LEU A 87 -1.77 23.76 -17.37
N GLU A 88 -0.44 23.73 -17.39
CA GLU A 88 0.37 24.23 -18.52
C GLU A 88 0.06 23.48 -19.83
N ARG A 89 -0.27 22.19 -19.76
CA ARG A 89 -0.60 21.38 -20.95
C ARG A 89 -2.03 21.58 -21.46
N ILE A 90 -2.96 21.93 -20.57
CA ILE A 90 -4.39 22.03 -20.90
C ILE A 90 -4.81 23.48 -21.18
N VAL A 91 -4.18 24.46 -20.52
CA VAL A 91 -4.48 25.88 -20.68
C VAL A 91 -3.68 26.44 -21.87
N PRO A 92 -4.33 27.11 -22.85
CA PRO A 92 -3.63 27.70 -23.99
C PRO A 92 -2.63 28.79 -23.57
N GLU A 93 -1.51 28.94 -24.31
CA GLU A 93 -0.39 29.89 -24.11
C GLU A 93 -0.75 31.38 -23.91
N HIS A 94 -2.04 31.76 -24.04
CA HIS A 94 -2.52 33.14 -23.98
C HIS A 94 -3.07 33.54 -22.60
N TRP A 95 -2.95 32.69 -21.58
CA TRP A 95 -3.32 33.01 -20.19
C TRP A 95 -2.04 33.35 -19.41
N ASP A 96 -1.96 34.56 -18.86
CA ASP A 96 -0.82 35.03 -18.06
C ASP A 96 -0.50 34.07 -16.89
N ASP A 97 0.77 34.08 -16.44
CA ASP A 97 1.38 33.29 -15.34
C ASP A 97 0.41 32.40 -14.56
N VAL A 98 0.47 31.09 -14.83
CA VAL A 98 -0.28 30.01 -14.14
C VAL A 98 0.05 29.93 -12.63
N ASP A 99 0.94 30.79 -12.13
CA ASP A 99 1.69 30.58 -10.89
C ASP A 99 1.08 31.22 -9.62
N ALA A 100 0.03 32.05 -9.67
CA ALA A 100 -0.47 32.67 -8.42
C ALA A 100 -1.57 31.88 -7.69
N THR A 101 -2.41 31.16 -8.44
CA THR A 101 -3.47 30.30 -7.91
C THR A 101 -3.73 29.24 -8.94
N LEU A 102 -3.34 27.98 -8.68
CA LEU A 102 -3.84 26.84 -9.45
C LEU A 102 -5.31 27.08 -9.75
N ASP A 103 -5.66 27.12 -11.04
CA ASP A 103 -7.03 27.41 -11.43
C ASP A 103 -7.90 26.25 -10.96
N ARG A 104 -8.53 26.47 -9.80
CA ARG A 104 -9.39 25.50 -9.14
C ARG A 104 -10.47 25.01 -10.08
N SER A 105 -10.95 25.86 -10.99
CA SER A 105 -11.98 25.49 -11.96
C SER A 105 -11.43 24.52 -12.99
N THR A 106 -10.25 24.79 -13.53
CA THR A 106 -9.61 23.92 -14.54
C THR A 106 -9.23 22.57 -13.93
N VAL A 107 -8.58 22.55 -12.75
CA VAL A 107 -8.26 21.29 -12.05
C VAL A 107 -9.53 20.49 -11.73
N SER A 108 -10.60 21.15 -11.28
CA SER A 108 -11.88 20.48 -10.97
C SER A 108 -12.55 19.91 -12.22
N GLU A 109 -12.48 20.60 -13.36
CA GLU A 109 -13.05 20.11 -14.62
C GLU A 109 -12.29 18.88 -15.14
N VAL A 110 -10.96 18.94 -15.12
CA VAL A 110 -10.11 17.80 -15.51
C VAL A 110 -10.37 16.60 -14.61
N ALA A 111 -10.42 16.83 -13.29
CA ALA A 111 -10.76 15.78 -12.33
C ALA A 111 -12.14 15.20 -12.59
N ASN A 112 -13.16 16.02 -12.83
CA ASN A 112 -14.52 15.55 -13.13
C ASN A 112 -14.59 14.66 -14.39
N ILE A 113 -13.86 15.03 -15.45
CA ILE A 113 -13.77 14.23 -16.67
C ILE A 113 -13.10 12.87 -16.37
N MET A 114 -11.97 12.89 -15.66
CA MET A 114 -11.22 11.67 -15.30
C MET A 114 -12.04 10.75 -14.40
N THR A 115 -12.73 11.30 -13.39
CA THR A 115 -13.62 10.56 -12.50
C THR A 115 -14.78 9.93 -13.27
N GLY A 116 -15.35 10.62 -14.27
CA GLY A 116 -16.38 10.05 -15.14
C GLY A 116 -15.90 8.78 -15.81
N GLY A 117 -14.74 8.83 -16.46
CA GLY A 117 -14.13 7.66 -17.10
C GLY A 117 -13.85 6.52 -16.11
N PHE A 118 -13.39 6.85 -14.89
CA PHE A 118 -13.14 5.86 -13.84
C PHE A 118 -14.42 5.15 -13.39
N VAL A 119 -15.45 5.93 -13.06
CA VAL A 119 -16.74 5.46 -12.53
C VAL A 119 -17.52 4.65 -13.57
N ASP A 120 -17.40 4.98 -14.85
CA ASP A 120 -18.03 4.21 -15.93
C ASP A 120 -17.58 2.74 -15.95
N ALA A 121 -16.32 2.45 -15.62
CA ALA A 121 -15.84 1.06 -15.54
C ALA A 121 -16.59 0.25 -14.47
N TRP A 122 -16.87 0.88 -13.33
CA TRP A 122 -17.65 0.30 -12.23
C TRP A 122 -19.12 0.16 -12.59
N ALA A 123 -19.72 1.24 -13.12
CA ALA A 123 -21.12 1.28 -13.52
C ALA A 123 -21.46 0.15 -14.51
N ASN A 124 -20.61 -0.02 -15.54
CA ASN A 124 -20.79 -1.05 -16.56
C ASN A 124 -20.68 -2.48 -16.01
N HIS A 125 -19.80 -2.72 -15.03
CA HIS A 125 -19.62 -4.07 -14.48
C HIS A 125 -20.78 -4.50 -13.59
N PHE A 126 -21.30 -3.58 -12.77
CA PHE A 126 -22.42 -3.85 -11.88
C PHE A 126 -23.79 -3.60 -12.54
N ASP A 127 -23.83 -3.32 -13.85
CA ASP A 127 -25.03 -2.93 -14.60
C ASP A 127 -25.85 -1.85 -13.87
N THR A 128 -25.15 -0.86 -13.32
CA THR A 128 -25.73 0.22 -12.52
C THR A 128 -25.49 1.57 -13.19
N ARG A 129 -26.16 2.61 -12.68
CA ARG A 129 -26.00 3.99 -13.15
C ARG A 129 -25.47 4.85 -12.03
N LEU A 130 -24.16 5.08 -12.04
CA LEU A 130 -23.50 5.97 -11.12
C LEU A 130 -23.62 7.42 -11.62
N GLN A 131 -24.02 8.32 -10.73
CA GLN A 131 -24.16 9.75 -10.96
C GLN A 131 -23.12 10.47 -10.11
N LEU A 132 -22.32 11.32 -10.74
CA LEU A 132 -21.34 12.14 -10.04
C LEU A 132 -22.01 13.38 -9.45
N GLY A 133 -21.61 13.73 -8.23
CA GLY A 133 -21.91 14.99 -7.59
C GLY A 133 -20.99 16.13 -8.07
N PRO A 134 -21.18 17.35 -7.56
CA PRO A 134 -20.31 18.47 -7.90
C PRO A 134 -18.90 18.28 -7.33
N PRO A 135 -17.83 18.64 -8.08
CA PRO A 135 -16.46 18.55 -7.59
C PRO A 135 -16.18 19.58 -6.49
N THR A 136 -15.45 19.15 -5.46
CA THR A 136 -14.99 19.99 -4.35
C THR A 136 -13.47 20.06 -4.38
N TYR A 137 -12.92 21.24 -4.66
CA TYR A 137 -11.49 21.49 -4.64
C TYR A 137 -10.94 21.54 -3.22
N ILE A 138 -9.84 20.83 -2.98
CA ILE A 138 -9.14 20.72 -1.69
C ILE A 138 -7.64 21.00 -1.93
N SER A 139 -6.97 21.63 -0.97
CA SER A 139 -5.53 21.91 -1.05
C SER A 139 -4.94 22.05 0.35
N GLY A 140 -3.72 21.56 0.56
CA GLY A 140 -3.04 21.67 1.84
C GLY A 140 -1.94 20.63 1.98
N ALA A 141 -1.62 20.28 3.23
CA ALA A 141 -0.77 19.13 3.51
C ALA A 141 -1.50 17.81 3.16
N ALA A 142 -0.77 16.71 3.21
CA ALA A 142 -1.28 15.36 3.01
C ALA A 142 -2.61 15.06 3.73
N GLY A 143 -2.67 15.36 5.03
CA GLY A 143 -3.86 15.13 5.86
C GLY A 143 -5.03 16.07 5.54
N ASP A 144 -4.80 17.17 4.83
CA ASP A 144 -5.86 18.09 4.43
C ASP A 144 -6.55 17.64 3.13
N VAL A 145 -5.82 16.99 2.22
CA VAL A 145 -6.34 16.57 0.90
C VAL A 145 -7.12 15.26 0.92
N ILE A 146 -6.93 14.43 1.94
CA ILE A 146 -7.79 13.28 2.20
C ILE A 146 -8.83 13.70 3.24
N PRO A 147 -10.05 14.05 2.81
CA PRO A 147 -10.98 14.71 3.70
C PRO A 147 -11.49 13.74 4.77
N GLY A 148 -11.68 14.24 5.98
CA GLY A 148 -12.31 13.46 7.06
C GLY A 148 -13.77 13.05 6.79
N SER A 149 -14.35 13.43 5.65
CA SER A 149 -15.66 13.01 5.16
C SER A 149 -15.65 11.68 4.41
N VAL A 150 -14.48 11.11 4.09
CA VAL A 150 -14.42 9.85 3.33
C VAL A 150 -15.21 8.73 4.02
N PRO A 151 -15.98 7.93 3.28
CA PRO A 151 -16.69 6.79 3.84
C PRO A 151 -15.78 5.81 4.57
N THR A 152 -16.20 5.43 5.77
CA THR A 152 -15.49 4.44 6.59
C THR A 152 -16.34 3.21 6.84
N TRP A 153 -15.69 2.07 6.92
CA TRP A 153 -16.29 0.75 6.91
C TRP A 153 -16.42 0.12 8.30
N ASP A 154 -15.78 0.70 9.31
CA ASP A 154 -15.90 0.24 10.69
C ASP A 154 -15.87 1.41 11.68
N ASP A 155 -16.08 1.07 12.95
CA ASP A 155 -16.05 2.03 14.06
C ASP A 155 -14.65 2.66 14.28
N ARG A 156 -13.61 2.10 13.64
CA ARG A 156 -12.22 2.59 13.69
C ARG A 156 -11.87 3.51 12.54
N ARG A 157 -12.86 3.89 11.72
CA ARG A 157 -12.68 4.75 10.56
C ARG A 157 -11.78 4.13 9.49
N THR A 158 -11.75 2.80 9.37
CA THR A 158 -11.04 2.11 8.28
C THR A 158 -11.76 2.37 6.96
N ALA A 159 -11.05 2.82 5.94
CA ALA A 159 -11.53 2.99 4.59
C ALA A 159 -11.06 1.82 3.71
N LEU A 160 -11.98 1.25 2.91
CA LEU A 160 -11.57 0.52 1.72
C LEU A 160 -11.26 1.58 0.66
N THR A 161 -10.04 1.55 0.13
CA THR A 161 -9.64 2.44 -0.96
C THR A 161 -9.16 1.63 -2.15
N PHE A 162 -9.55 2.08 -3.34
CA PHE A 162 -8.90 1.65 -4.57
C PHE A 162 -7.97 2.76 -5.00
N THR A 163 -6.69 2.46 -5.05
CA THR A 163 -5.64 3.42 -5.36
C THR A 163 -5.08 3.10 -6.73
N SER A 164 -5.08 4.10 -7.61
CA SER A 164 -4.38 4.00 -8.89
C SER A 164 -3.39 5.13 -9.03
N GLN A 165 -2.15 4.78 -9.36
CA GLN A 165 -1.11 5.74 -9.72
C GLN A 165 -0.99 5.77 -11.23
N LEU A 166 -1.03 6.98 -11.77
CA LEU A 166 -0.92 7.23 -13.19
C LEU A 166 0.28 8.12 -13.44
N GLN A 167 0.97 7.84 -14.55
CA GLN A 167 2.13 8.61 -14.97
C GLN A 167 2.01 8.95 -16.45
N ALA A 168 2.27 10.21 -16.77
CA ALA A 168 2.54 10.63 -18.15
C ALA A 168 4.04 10.43 -18.45
N PRO A 169 4.44 9.87 -19.61
CA PRO A 169 5.83 9.60 -19.93
C PRO A 169 6.66 10.87 -19.95
N ARG A 170 7.94 10.70 -19.59
CA ARG A 170 8.98 11.72 -19.69
C ARG A 170 9.33 11.94 -21.16
N ASP A 171 9.45 13.18 -21.61
CA ASP A 171 10.14 13.43 -22.88
C ASP A 171 11.61 12.99 -22.74
N ALA A 172 12.19 12.47 -23.83
CA ALA A 172 13.44 11.70 -23.87
C ALA A 172 14.72 12.43 -23.36
N SER A 173 14.59 13.65 -22.84
CA SER A 173 15.66 14.53 -22.37
C SER A 173 15.71 14.75 -20.84
N GLY A 174 14.72 14.31 -20.06
CA GLY A 174 14.56 14.72 -18.66
C GLY A 174 14.81 13.61 -17.61
N ASP A 175 16.05 13.46 -17.15
CA ASP A 175 16.34 12.79 -15.86
C ASP A 175 16.21 13.76 -14.66
N ASP A 176 15.93 15.04 -14.92
CA ASP A 176 15.75 16.06 -13.90
C ASP A 176 14.26 16.13 -13.46
N PRO A 177 13.93 15.81 -12.20
CA PRO A 177 12.56 15.89 -11.68
C PRO A 177 12.00 17.32 -11.69
N ALA A 178 12.84 18.36 -11.80
CA ALA A 178 12.42 19.75 -11.93
C ALA A 178 12.24 20.22 -13.40
N SER A 179 12.42 19.33 -14.38
CA SER A 179 12.25 19.66 -15.80
C SER A 179 10.78 19.91 -16.15
N PRO A 180 10.45 20.85 -17.05
CA PRO A 180 9.11 20.98 -17.63
C PRO A 180 8.64 19.71 -18.37
N ASP A 181 9.58 18.87 -18.79
CA ASP A 181 9.36 17.59 -19.48
C ASP A 181 9.11 16.41 -18.52
N ALA A 182 9.10 16.65 -17.20
CA ALA A 182 8.85 15.63 -16.20
C ALA A 182 7.40 15.10 -16.30
N GLY A 183 7.21 13.85 -15.85
CA GLY A 183 5.90 13.21 -15.82
C GLY A 183 4.90 13.97 -14.94
N ILE A 184 3.61 13.71 -15.18
CA ILE A 184 2.53 14.13 -14.29
C ILE A 184 2.16 12.90 -13.47
N ASP A 185 2.39 12.98 -12.16
CA ASP A 185 2.02 11.94 -11.22
C ASP A 185 0.74 12.34 -10.47
N PHE A 186 -0.20 11.42 -10.39
CA PHE A 186 -1.40 11.63 -9.59
C PHE A 186 -2.01 10.32 -9.12
N HIS A 187 -2.84 10.45 -8.10
CA HIS A 187 -3.46 9.35 -7.39
C HIS A 187 -4.97 9.47 -7.46
N ILE A 188 -5.65 8.37 -7.81
CA ILE A 188 -7.11 8.26 -7.70
C ILE A 188 -7.39 7.36 -6.49
N TYR A 189 -8.14 7.89 -5.51
CA TYR A 189 -8.66 7.13 -4.38
C TYR A 189 -10.18 7.00 -4.50
N MET A 190 -10.70 5.78 -4.54
CA MET A 190 -12.14 5.53 -4.46
C MET A 190 -12.53 4.97 -3.10
N PHE A 191 -13.46 5.66 -2.44
CA PHE A 191 -14.00 5.33 -1.12
C PHE A 191 -15.49 4.98 -1.23
N PRO A 192 -15.83 3.70 -1.47
CA PRO A 192 -17.23 3.28 -1.47
C PRO A 192 -17.86 3.34 -0.08
N GLU A 193 -19.15 3.65 0.00
CA GLU A 193 -19.95 3.54 1.22
C GLU A 193 -20.28 2.07 1.49
N ARG A 194 -20.07 1.63 2.73
CA ARG A 194 -20.12 0.20 3.09
C ARG A 194 -21.44 -0.46 2.74
N SER A 195 -22.57 0.18 3.03
CA SER A 195 -23.89 -0.46 2.90
C SER A 195 -24.32 -0.60 1.44
N SER A 196 -24.14 0.44 0.63
CA SER A 196 -24.42 0.42 -0.82
C SER A 196 -23.48 -0.53 -1.56
N PHE A 197 -22.19 -0.53 -1.19
CA PHE A 197 -21.22 -1.47 -1.73
C PHE A 197 -21.59 -2.92 -1.41
N ALA A 198 -21.96 -3.22 -0.16
CA ALA A 198 -22.38 -4.55 0.24
C ALA A 198 -23.59 -5.06 -0.56
N ALA A 199 -24.53 -4.17 -0.89
CA ALA A 199 -25.73 -4.53 -1.66
C ALA A 199 -25.36 -4.94 -3.08
N VAL A 200 -24.54 -4.14 -3.76
CA VAL A 200 -24.09 -4.39 -5.14
C VAL A 200 -23.28 -5.69 -5.24
N VAL A 201 -22.43 -5.94 -4.25
CA VAL A 201 -21.56 -7.13 -4.22
C VAL A 201 -22.33 -8.38 -3.82
N GLY A 202 -23.25 -8.26 -2.85
CA GLY A 202 -24.05 -9.38 -2.35
C GLY A 202 -25.02 -9.95 -3.39
N GLU A 203 -25.45 -9.16 -4.36
CA GLU A 203 -26.23 -9.64 -5.51
C GLU A 203 -25.38 -10.38 -6.55
N ALA A 204 -24.08 -10.08 -6.63
CA ALA A 204 -23.16 -10.59 -7.65
C ALA A 204 -22.43 -11.89 -7.29
N VAL A 205 -22.36 -12.28 -6.01
CA VAL A 205 -21.53 -13.40 -5.53
C VAL A 205 -22.40 -14.56 -5.00
N PRO A 206 -22.37 -15.76 -5.62
CA PRO A 206 -23.03 -16.95 -5.09
C PRO A 206 -22.49 -17.37 -3.71
N GLU A 207 -23.35 -17.92 -2.84
CA GLU A 207 -23.08 -18.27 -1.43
C GLU A 207 -21.94 -19.28 -1.15
N GLN A 208 -21.19 -19.72 -2.17
CA GLN A 208 -20.13 -20.72 -2.04
C GLN A 208 -18.80 -20.21 -2.56
N GLU A 209 -18.35 -19.08 -2.03
CA GLU A 209 -16.94 -18.71 -2.07
C GLU A 209 -16.67 -17.71 -0.91
N PHE A 210 -15.45 -17.75 -0.43
CA PHE A 210 -14.90 -17.32 0.85
C PHE A 210 -15.27 -15.92 1.37
N PRO A 211 -15.95 -15.78 2.50
CA PRO A 211 -16.21 -14.47 3.08
C PRO A 211 -15.11 -14.01 4.07
N ILE A 212 -14.09 -13.26 3.63
CA ILE A 212 -13.18 -12.58 4.57
C ILE A 212 -13.91 -11.38 5.17
N SER A 213 -13.95 -11.30 6.50
CA SER A 213 -14.50 -10.12 7.17
C SER A 213 -13.47 -8.99 7.14
N ILE A 214 -13.89 -7.80 6.73
CA ILE A 214 -13.08 -6.58 6.76
C ILE A 214 -12.49 -6.34 8.15
N GLU A 215 -13.27 -6.65 9.19
CA GLU A 215 -12.83 -6.57 10.58
C GLU A 215 -11.66 -7.54 10.88
N LYS A 216 -11.64 -8.73 10.26
CA LYS A 216 -10.53 -9.71 10.39
C LYS A 216 -9.29 -9.30 9.58
N LEU A 217 -9.46 -8.68 8.42
CA LEU A 217 -8.35 -8.10 7.66
C LEU A 217 -7.72 -6.94 8.43
N SER A 218 -8.56 -6.05 8.98
CA SER A 218 -8.09 -4.93 9.81
C SER A 218 -7.34 -5.41 11.05
N ALA A 219 -7.82 -6.49 11.69
CA ALA A 219 -7.11 -7.16 12.75
C ALA A 219 -5.72 -7.63 12.28
N PHE A 220 -5.62 -8.21 11.08
CA PHE A 220 -4.35 -8.65 10.53
C PHE A 220 -3.37 -7.53 10.20
N THR A 221 -3.87 -6.43 9.66
CA THR A 221 -3.08 -5.21 9.49
C THR A 221 -2.54 -4.74 10.83
N GLU A 222 -3.37 -4.65 11.88
CA GLU A 222 -2.93 -4.17 13.19
C GLU A 222 -1.93 -5.13 13.88
N MET A 223 -2.15 -6.44 13.79
CA MET A 223 -1.21 -7.45 14.29
C MET A 223 0.17 -7.31 13.62
N THR A 224 0.16 -7.05 12.32
CA THR A 224 1.36 -6.75 11.51
C THR A 224 2.01 -5.45 11.99
N LYS A 225 1.21 -4.39 12.22
CA LYS A 225 1.70 -3.11 12.74
C LYS A 225 2.50 -3.30 14.03
N ARG A 226 1.95 -4.08 14.96
CA ARG A 226 2.65 -4.40 16.21
C ARG A 226 3.84 -5.32 16.05
N GLY A 227 3.74 -6.35 15.21
CA GLY A 227 4.84 -7.27 14.96
C GLY A 227 6.10 -6.53 14.48
N ALA A 228 5.92 -5.61 13.52
CA ALA A 228 7.02 -4.79 13.03
C ALA A 228 7.52 -3.80 14.11
N GLY A 229 6.63 -3.14 14.88
CA GLY A 229 7.02 -2.30 16.01
C GLY A 229 7.89 -3.04 17.04
N ARG A 230 7.52 -4.27 17.41
CA ARG A 230 8.32 -5.10 18.35
C ARG A 230 9.66 -5.53 17.78
N ALA A 231 9.71 -5.81 16.47
CA ALA A 231 10.97 -6.07 15.79
C ALA A 231 11.93 -4.87 15.91
N ALA A 232 11.42 -3.65 15.72
CA ALA A 232 12.21 -2.44 15.92
C ALA A 232 12.59 -2.17 17.37
N ASP A 233 11.72 -2.45 18.35
CA ASP A 233 12.07 -2.35 19.77
C ASP A 233 13.25 -3.28 20.12
N LYS A 234 13.20 -4.53 19.64
CA LYS A 234 14.29 -5.51 19.81
C LYS A 234 15.58 -5.01 19.17
N LEU A 235 15.53 -4.54 17.92
CA LEU A 235 16.68 -3.99 17.24
C LEU A 235 17.22 -2.74 17.95
N SER A 236 16.35 -1.88 18.46
CA SER A 236 16.74 -0.69 19.21
C SER A 236 17.47 -1.05 20.49
N GLY A 237 16.99 -2.07 21.21
CA GLY A 237 17.65 -2.59 22.41
C GLY A 237 19.02 -3.21 22.14
N MET A 238 19.21 -3.84 20.97
CA MET A 238 20.48 -4.48 20.59
C MET A 238 21.51 -3.49 20.03
N THR A 239 21.07 -2.57 19.19
CA THR A 239 21.95 -1.60 18.49
C THR A 239 22.19 -0.32 19.30
N GLY A 240 21.29 -0.01 20.25
CA GLY A 240 21.25 1.28 20.95
C GLY A 240 20.75 2.44 20.08
N ILE A 241 20.34 2.16 18.83
CA ILE A 241 19.76 3.14 17.91
C ILE A 241 18.26 3.18 18.16
N GLN A 242 17.66 4.36 18.23
CA GLN A 242 16.19 4.45 18.28
C GLN A 242 15.64 4.17 16.88
N ILE A 243 14.85 3.12 16.77
CA ILE A 243 14.24 2.68 15.52
C ILE A 243 12.72 2.82 15.67
N ASP A 244 12.15 3.69 14.86
CA ASP A 244 10.73 3.91 14.70
C ASP A 244 10.23 3.08 13.51
N VAL A 245 9.00 2.56 13.63
CA VAL A 245 8.37 1.79 12.56
C VAL A 245 7.14 2.51 12.09
N GLU A 246 7.13 2.77 10.81
CA GLU A 246 5.99 3.23 10.07
C GLU A 246 5.43 2.03 9.30
N VAL A 247 4.45 1.35 9.89
CA VAL A 247 3.87 0.18 9.23
C VAL A 247 2.84 0.65 8.22
N GLY A 248 3.10 0.26 6.98
CA GLY A 248 2.26 0.52 5.84
C GLY A 248 1.00 -0.34 5.83
N ARG A 249 0.53 -0.62 4.63
CA ARG A 249 -0.86 -1.02 4.39
C ARG A 249 -0.93 -2.49 4.08
N THR A 250 -2.11 -3.08 4.31
CA THR A 250 -2.41 -4.38 3.69
C THR A 250 -2.96 -4.10 2.31
N THR A 251 -2.12 -4.35 1.32
CA THR A 251 -2.37 -4.12 -0.09
C THR A 251 -2.75 -5.45 -0.73
N PHE A 252 -3.87 -5.48 -1.44
CA PHE A 252 -4.32 -6.64 -2.17
C PHE A 252 -3.99 -6.51 -3.65
N VAL A 253 -3.15 -7.42 -4.17
CA VAL A 253 -2.52 -7.27 -5.49
C VAL A 253 -2.61 -8.57 -6.31
N PRO A 254 -2.97 -8.53 -7.60
CA PRO A 254 -2.85 -9.67 -8.49
C PRO A 254 -1.40 -10.16 -8.59
N ILE A 255 -1.16 -11.47 -8.60
CA ILE A 255 0.19 -12.06 -8.69
C ILE A 255 1.08 -11.40 -9.77
N PRO A 256 0.63 -11.19 -11.02
CA PRO A 256 1.45 -10.56 -12.05
C PRO A 256 1.90 -9.12 -11.73
N GLU A 257 1.18 -8.43 -10.86
CA GLU A 257 1.37 -7.01 -10.54
C GLU A 257 2.18 -6.79 -9.26
N VAL A 258 2.47 -7.84 -8.47
CA VAL A 258 3.20 -7.74 -7.19
C VAL A 258 4.58 -7.09 -7.38
N SER A 259 5.30 -7.47 -8.43
CA SER A 259 6.63 -6.90 -8.72
C SER A 259 6.60 -5.40 -9.00
N ARG A 260 5.49 -4.86 -9.52
CA ARG A 260 5.32 -3.42 -9.79
C ARG A 260 5.03 -2.58 -8.54
N HIS A 261 4.60 -3.23 -7.45
CA HIS A 261 4.36 -2.56 -6.18
C HIS A 261 5.63 -2.37 -5.35
N ALA A 262 6.77 -2.88 -5.83
CA ALA A 262 8.05 -2.76 -5.16
C ALA A 262 9.04 -1.89 -5.97
N PRO A 263 9.94 -1.14 -5.31
CA PRO A 263 10.95 -0.34 -5.98
C PRO A 263 11.84 -1.16 -6.92
N SER A 264 12.18 -0.59 -8.07
CA SER A 264 13.13 -1.17 -9.03
C SER A 264 14.60 -0.87 -8.71
N ALA A 265 14.87 -0.15 -7.63
CA ALA A 265 16.22 0.10 -7.15
C ALA A 265 16.84 -1.17 -6.55
N GLN A 266 18.17 -1.28 -6.66
CA GLN A 266 18.93 -2.36 -6.04
C GLN A 266 18.72 -2.37 -4.52
N ARG A 267 18.60 -3.58 -3.97
CA ARG A 267 18.39 -3.84 -2.56
C ARG A 267 19.25 -5.01 -2.11
N ILE A 268 19.53 -5.04 -0.81
CA ILE A 268 20.05 -6.21 -0.13
C ILE A 268 19.15 -6.56 1.04
N GLY A 269 18.97 -7.84 1.32
CA GLY A 269 18.08 -8.23 2.38
C GLY A 269 18.03 -9.71 2.64
N SER A 270 16.94 -10.13 3.27
CA SER A 270 16.71 -11.52 3.64
C SER A 270 15.29 -11.95 3.31
N VAL A 271 15.12 -13.20 2.88
CA VAL A 271 13.84 -13.85 2.66
C VAL A 271 13.68 -15.05 3.59
N ALA A 272 12.61 -15.08 4.36
CA ALA A 272 12.25 -16.22 5.20
C ALA A 272 10.94 -16.86 4.74
N GLU A 273 10.98 -18.16 4.47
CA GLU A 273 9.78 -18.94 4.14
C GLU A 273 9.11 -19.47 5.41
N LEU A 274 7.80 -19.26 5.54
CA LEU A 274 7.01 -19.69 6.69
C LEU A 274 6.58 -21.15 6.53
N GLN A 275 6.92 -21.98 7.53
CA GLN A 275 6.65 -23.41 7.57
C GLN A 275 5.28 -23.77 8.16
N ALA A 276 4.56 -22.79 8.68
CA ALA A 276 3.24 -22.95 9.29
C ALA A 276 2.31 -21.85 8.78
N ALA A 277 1.00 -22.11 8.87
CA ALA A 277 -0.02 -21.14 8.46
C ALA A 277 0.21 -19.78 9.18
N PRO A 278 0.22 -18.65 8.45
CA PRO A 278 -0.37 -18.45 7.12
C PRO A 278 0.52 -18.84 5.91
N GLY A 279 1.70 -19.45 6.11
CA GLY A 279 2.59 -19.87 5.04
C GLY A 279 3.16 -18.68 4.26
N GLY A 280 3.82 -18.93 3.13
CA GLY A 280 4.37 -17.88 2.28
C GLY A 280 5.70 -17.32 2.78
N PHE A 281 5.96 -16.03 2.57
CA PHE A 281 7.28 -15.41 2.75
C PHE A 281 7.25 -14.12 3.55
N ILE A 282 8.29 -13.89 4.34
CA ILE A 282 8.67 -12.58 4.88
C ILE A 282 9.92 -12.13 4.14
N VAL A 283 9.90 -10.93 3.61
CA VAL A 283 11.00 -10.31 2.86
C VAL A 283 11.37 -9.03 3.57
N ILE A 284 12.66 -8.80 3.77
CA ILE A 284 13.18 -7.61 4.41
C ILE A 284 14.28 -7.09 3.50
N LEU A 285 14.16 -5.85 3.02
CA LEU A 285 15.07 -5.25 2.06
C LEU A 285 15.57 -3.89 2.54
N PHE A 286 16.84 -3.62 2.28
CA PHE A 286 17.51 -2.36 2.59
C PHE A 286 18.10 -1.79 1.31
N ASP A 287 18.08 -0.47 1.17
CA ASP A 287 18.99 0.19 0.23
C ASP A 287 20.45 0.04 0.72
N GLU A 288 21.42 0.25 -0.18
CA GLU A 288 22.83 0.04 0.13
C GLU A 288 23.33 0.91 1.29
N HIS A 289 22.89 2.17 1.37
CA HIS A 289 23.31 3.10 2.41
C HIS A 289 22.77 2.65 3.77
N SER A 290 21.48 2.28 3.82
CA SER A 290 20.85 1.72 5.01
C SER A 290 21.52 0.42 5.46
N ALA A 291 21.85 -0.47 4.52
CA ALA A 291 22.51 -1.74 4.84
C ALA A 291 23.91 -1.55 5.45
N ILE A 292 24.68 -0.58 4.94
CA ILE A 292 25.98 -0.21 5.51
C ILE A 292 25.79 0.39 6.91
N ASN A 293 24.90 1.38 7.06
CA ASN A 293 24.65 2.06 8.34
C ASN A 293 24.25 1.11 9.46
N VAL A 294 23.41 0.14 9.11
CA VAL A 294 22.92 -0.92 9.98
C VAL A 294 24.04 -1.93 10.29
N GLY A 295 24.80 -2.36 9.29
CA GLY A 295 25.94 -3.24 9.46
C GLY A 295 27.01 -2.65 10.38
N ASP A 296 27.39 -1.40 10.14
CA ASP A 296 28.36 -0.66 10.97
C ASP A 296 27.87 -0.46 12.41
N ALA A 297 26.56 -0.41 12.65
CA ALA A 297 26.01 -0.30 14.00
C ALA A 297 26.15 -1.58 14.82
N LEU A 298 26.11 -2.74 14.17
CA LEU A 298 26.20 -4.05 14.82
C LEU A 298 27.63 -4.59 14.91
N LEU A 299 28.50 -4.16 14.00
CA LEU A 299 29.88 -4.63 13.97
C LEU A 299 30.72 -3.89 15.03
N PRO A 300 31.48 -4.60 15.88
CA PRO A 300 32.31 -3.97 16.91
C PRO A 300 33.54 -3.21 16.36
N ILE A 301 33.79 -3.28 15.06
CA ILE A 301 35.03 -2.82 14.41
C ILE A 301 34.64 -1.93 13.23
N GLU A 302 35.24 -0.74 13.15
CA GLU A 302 35.12 0.11 11.97
C GLU A 302 35.66 -0.63 10.75
N THR A 303 34.76 -0.95 9.83
CA THR A 303 35.06 -1.58 8.57
C THR A 303 35.92 -0.63 7.75
N SER A 304 37.20 -0.96 7.56
CA SER A 304 38.16 -0.09 6.87
C SER A 304 37.98 -0.11 5.34
N GLU A 305 37.15 -1.02 4.83
CA GLU A 305 36.84 -1.16 3.42
C GLU A 305 35.59 -0.36 3.06
N PRO A 306 35.63 0.49 2.02
CA PRO A 306 34.48 1.26 1.59
C PRO A 306 33.42 0.33 0.95
N GLY A 307 32.15 0.56 1.29
CA GLY A 307 31.01 -0.13 0.70
C GLY A 307 30.54 -1.36 1.49
N LEU A 308 29.71 -2.16 0.85
CA LEU A 308 29.10 -3.34 1.47
C LEU A 308 30.08 -4.52 1.51
N THR A 309 30.36 -5.06 2.71
CA THR A 309 31.34 -6.13 2.94
C THR A 309 30.64 -7.44 3.33
N ASP A 310 31.35 -8.57 3.34
CA ASP A 310 30.81 -9.85 3.83
C ASP A 310 30.36 -9.76 5.30
N GLN A 311 30.99 -8.91 6.11
CA GLN A 311 30.56 -8.68 7.50
C GLN A 311 29.24 -7.90 7.54
N HIS A 312 29.05 -6.92 6.66
CA HIS A 312 27.76 -6.24 6.49
C HIS A 312 26.67 -7.24 6.08
N ARG A 313 26.97 -8.14 5.13
CA ARG A 313 26.03 -9.20 4.69
C ARG A 313 25.57 -10.09 5.82
N SER A 314 26.50 -10.59 6.64
CA SER A 314 26.16 -11.39 7.81
C SER A 314 25.38 -10.62 8.87
N ALA A 315 25.67 -9.33 9.06
CA ALA A 315 24.89 -8.48 9.95
C ALA A 315 23.44 -8.32 9.44
N ILE A 316 23.26 -8.10 8.14
CA ILE A 316 21.94 -8.00 7.50
C ILE A 316 21.15 -9.30 7.61
N GLU A 317 21.79 -10.46 7.45
CA GLU A 317 21.15 -11.77 7.67
C GLU A 317 20.64 -11.92 9.11
N GLU A 318 21.45 -11.54 10.11
CA GLU A 318 21.07 -11.59 11.52
C GLU A 318 19.91 -10.63 11.84
N ILE A 319 19.93 -9.42 11.29
CA ILE A 319 18.84 -8.44 11.45
C ILE A 319 17.59 -8.91 10.75
N GLY A 320 17.73 -9.45 9.54
CA GLY A 320 16.67 -10.09 8.80
C GLY A 320 15.98 -11.17 9.64
N ASN A 321 16.77 -12.00 10.33
CA ASN A 321 16.28 -13.01 11.24
C ASN A 321 15.58 -12.42 12.47
N ILE A 322 16.14 -11.39 13.11
CA ILE A 322 15.54 -10.71 14.27
C ILE A 322 14.21 -10.06 13.91
N MET A 323 14.16 -9.37 12.77
CA MET A 323 12.95 -8.68 12.31
C MET A 323 11.89 -9.66 11.87
N THR A 324 12.27 -10.70 11.12
CA THR A 324 11.37 -11.80 10.76
C THR A 324 10.77 -12.43 12.02
N SER A 325 11.60 -12.75 13.02
CA SER A 325 11.15 -13.34 14.28
C SER A 325 10.22 -12.41 15.05
N GLY A 326 10.56 -11.13 15.20
CA GLY A 326 9.72 -10.14 15.88
C GLY A 326 8.38 -9.92 15.20
N PHE A 327 8.37 -9.95 13.88
CA PHE A 327 7.16 -9.85 13.07
C PHE A 327 6.27 -11.08 13.22
N ILE A 328 6.86 -12.27 13.11
CA ILE A 328 6.18 -13.55 13.30
C ILE A 328 5.61 -13.66 14.73
N ASP A 329 6.33 -13.18 15.76
CA ASP A 329 5.83 -13.17 17.14
C ASP A 329 4.51 -12.38 17.25
N GLY A 330 4.39 -11.25 16.55
CA GLY A 330 3.16 -10.43 16.54
C GLY A 330 1.96 -11.19 15.97
N TRP A 331 2.19 -11.97 14.91
CA TRP A 331 1.17 -12.85 14.33
C TRP A 331 0.86 -14.05 15.24
N ALA A 332 1.91 -14.71 15.74
CA ALA A 332 1.82 -15.92 16.54
C ALA A 332 0.96 -15.71 17.80
N ASN A 333 1.23 -14.64 18.53
CA ASN A 333 0.51 -14.28 19.76
C ASN A 333 -0.99 -14.13 19.51
N THR A 334 -1.33 -13.37 18.47
CA THR A 334 -2.72 -12.99 18.25
C THR A 334 -3.53 -14.07 17.51
N LEU A 335 -2.85 -14.90 16.72
CA LEU A 335 -3.43 -16.08 16.07
C LEU A 335 -3.46 -17.31 17.00
N ASP A 336 -2.95 -17.16 18.23
CA ASP A 336 -2.76 -18.21 19.23
C ASP A 336 -2.07 -19.45 18.64
N ARG A 337 -0.99 -19.22 17.89
CA ARG A 337 -0.29 -20.25 17.13
C ARG A 337 1.22 -20.08 17.05
N LYS A 338 1.95 -21.19 17.08
CA LYS A 338 3.39 -21.20 16.75
C LYS A 338 3.60 -21.14 15.24
N ILE A 339 4.26 -20.10 14.77
CA ILE A 339 4.63 -19.92 13.36
C ILE A 339 6.13 -20.10 13.24
N GLN A 340 6.55 -21.17 12.55
CA GLN A 340 7.97 -21.44 12.28
C GLN A 340 8.36 -20.92 10.90
N HIS A 341 9.63 -20.58 10.72
CA HIS A 341 10.18 -20.17 9.44
C HIS A 341 11.53 -20.85 9.18
N ASN A 342 11.88 -20.97 7.90
CA ASN A 342 13.23 -21.36 7.48
C ASN A 342 14.24 -20.29 7.89
N PRO A 343 15.52 -20.66 8.12
CA PRO A 343 16.58 -19.66 8.21
C PRO A 343 16.52 -18.70 7.02
N PRO A 344 16.55 -17.37 7.24
CA PRO A 344 16.44 -16.42 6.14
C PRO A 344 17.57 -16.61 5.12
N GLU A 345 17.23 -16.53 3.84
CA GLU A 345 18.19 -16.55 2.74
C GLU A 345 18.54 -15.12 2.33
N ILE A 346 19.83 -14.81 2.19
CA ILE A 346 20.26 -13.50 1.72
C ILE A 346 19.90 -13.29 0.24
N VAL A 347 19.40 -12.11 -0.09
CA VAL A 347 19.06 -11.71 -1.45
C VAL A 347 19.70 -10.37 -1.80
N GLU A 348 20.14 -10.25 -3.05
CA GLU A 348 20.81 -9.08 -3.61
C GLU A 348 20.29 -8.85 -5.02
N ASP A 349 19.17 -8.15 -5.12
CA ASP A 349 18.54 -7.80 -6.38
C ASP A 349 17.64 -6.58 -6.16
N THR A 350 16.97 -6.14 -7.20
CA THR A 350 15.86 -5.20 -7.08
C THR A 350 14.73 -5.81 -6.23
N ALA A 351 13.99 -4.98 -5.50
CA ALA A 351 12.83 -5.46 -4.74
C ALA A 351 11.80 -6.09 -5.69
N SER A 352 11.57 -5.49 -6.86
CA SER A 352 10.71 -6.04 -7.91
C SER A 352 11.08 -7.46 -8.36
N ALA A 353 12.38 -7.73 -8.59
CA ALA A 353 12.84 -9.06 -9.02
C ALA A 353 12.77 -10.08 -7.88
N THR A 354 13.13 -9.65 -6.66
CA THR A 354 13.02 -10.46 -5.46
C THR A 354 11.59 -10.93 -5.26
N LEU A 355 10.62 -10.00 -5.19
CA LEU A 355 9.21 -10.34 -5.01
C LEU A 355 8.66 -11.18 -6.17
N GLY A 356 9.02 -10.86 -7.41
CA GLY A 356 8.61 -11.65 -8.59
C GLY A 356 9.02 -13.12 -8.48
N SER A 357 10.27 -13.38 -8.07
CA SER A 357 10.78 -14.75 -7.92
C SER A 357 10.08 -15.54 -6.79
N LEU A 358 9.61 -14.87 -5.74
CA LEU A 358 8.92 -15.50 -4.62
C LEU A 358 7.46 -15.80 -4.96
N VAL A 359 6.83 -14.92 -5.70
CA VAL A 359 5.47 -15.11 -6.17
C VAL A 359 5.37 -16.31 -7.12
N ASP A 360 6.38 -16.55 -7.95
CA ASP A 360 6.46 -17.76 -8.79
C ASP A 360 6.56 -19.07 -7.97
N ARG A 361 6.95 -18.97 -6.69
CA ARG A 361 7.01 -20.11 -5.74
C ARG A 361 5.71 -20.29 -4.94
N LEU A 362 4.78 -19.34 -5.00
CA LEU A 362 3.47 -19.49 -4.37
C LEU A 362 2.64 -20.56 -5.09
N GLY A 363 1.60 -21.04 -4.43
CA GLY A 363 0.76 -22.12 -4.96
C GLY A 363 0.20 -21.77 -6.35
N PRO A 364 0.16 -22.74 -7.31
CA PRO A 364 -0.24 -22.46 -8.70
C PRO A 364 -1.70 -22.01 -8.87
N SER A 365 -2.51 -22.10 -7.81
CA SER A 365 -3.90 -21.65 -7.77
C SER A 365 -4.08 -20.28 -7.13
N GLN A 366 -3.01 -19.64 -6.65
CA GLN A 366 -3.08 -18.33 -6.02
C GLN A 366 -3.06 -17.24 -7.10
N GLU A 367 -4.19 -16.55 -7.25
CA GLU A 367 -4.35 -15.47 -8.24
C GLU A 367 -3.94 -14.10 -7.68
N TYR A 368 -3.92 -13.96 -6.35
CA TYR A 368 -3.65 -12.70 -5.65
C TYR A 368 -2.71 -12.89 -4.46
N ALA A 369 -1.92 -11.85 -4.17
CA ALA A 369 -1.07 -11.74 -3.01
C ALA A 369 -1.64 -10.69 -2.05
N PHE A 370 -1.51 -10.98 -0.75
CA PHE A 370 -1.57 -9.94 0.26
C PHE A 370 -0.14 -9.44 0.43
N LEU A 371 0.07 -8.15 0.21
CA LEU A 371 1.34 -7.48 0.45
C LEU A 371 1.17 -6.59 1.68
N LEU A 372 2.02 -6.79 2.67
CA LEU A 372 2.09 -5.90 3.82
C LEU A 372 3.45 -5.24 3.79
N ASP A 373 3.47 -3.95 3.46
CA ASP A 373 4.66 -3.13 3.48
C ASP A 373 4.84 -2.45 4.84
N ALA A 374 6.08 -2.30 5.28
CA ALA A 374 6.44 -1.45 6.40
C ALA A 374 7.76 -0.77 6.12
N THR A 375 7.86 0.51 6.50
CA THR A 375 9.10 1.28 6.46
C THR A 375 9.61 1.46 7.89
N VAL A 376 10.84 1.02 8.12
CA VAL A 376 11.52 1.20 9.40
C VAL A 376 12.49 2.37 9.27
N ARG A 377 12.39 3.38 10.16
CA ARG A 377 13.24 4.58 10.19
C ARG A 377 14.01 4.67 11.50
N ALA A 378 15.28 5.08 11.46
CA ALA A 378 16.07 5.24 12.68
C ALA A 378 16.43 6.72 12.95
N ALA A 379 16.38 7.14 14.22
CA ALA A 379 16.75 8.49 14.62
C ALA A 379 18.28 8.66 14.61
N GLY A 380 18.78 9.64 13.85
CA GLY A 380 20.20 10.02 13.82
C GLY A 380 21.08 9.23 12.84
N ARG A 381 20.54 8.21 12.17
CA ARG A 381 21.11 7.55 10.98
C ARG A 381 19.96 7.23 10.04
N GLU A 382 20.00 7.70 8.79
CA GLU A 382 19.01 7.32 7.78
C GLU A 382 19.15 5.81 7.52
N ILE A 383 18.27 5.04 8.14
CA ILE A 383 18.11 3.61 7.91
C ILE A 383 16.68 3.47 7.43
N ASN A 384 16.53 3.00 6.19
CA ASN A 384 15.26 2.66 5.57
C ASN A 384 15.28 1.16 5.28
N CYS A 385 14.20 0.49 5.66
CA CYS A 385 13.99 -0.90 5.33
C CYS A 385 12.55 -1.11 4.87
N ASP A 386 12.41 -1.81 3.76
CA ASP A 386 11.13 -2.29 3.23
C ASP A 386 10.91 -3.71 3.75
N LEU A 387 9.87 -3.93 4.54
CA LEU A 387 9.41 -5.27 4.92
C LEU A 387 8.20 -5.64 4.08
N TYR A 388 8.20 -6.82 3.46
CA TYR A 388 7.05 -7.38 2.76
C TYR A 388 6.65 -8.72 3.37
N ALA A 389 5.39 -8.84 3.76
CA ALA A 389 4.81 -10.14 4.12
C ALA A 389 3.87 -10.62 3.02
N ILE A 390 4.12 -11.82 2.49
CA ILE A 390 3.38 -12.43 1.38
C ILE A 390 2.87 -13.81 1.82
N PRO A 391 1.72 -13.90 2.49
CA PRO A 391 1.19 -15.17 2.95
C PRO A 391 0.61 -16.02 1.80
N GLU A 392 0.54 -17.33 2.00
CA GLU A 392 -0.14 -18.23 1.07
C GLU A 392 -1.66 -18.08 1.24
N GLU A 393 -2.38 -17.80 0.15
CA GLU A 393 -3.79 -17.41 0.20
C GLU A 393 -4.65 -18.43 0.96
N HIS A 394 -4.50 -19.72 0.67
CA HIS A 394 -5.31 -20.76 1.30
C HIS A 394 -5.09 -20.85 2.82
N SER A 395 -3.82 -20.86 3.22
CA SER A 395 -3.40 -20.93 4.62
C SER A 395 -3.80 -19.65 5.37
N PHE A 396 -3.62 -18.48 4.75
CA PHE A 396 -4.05 -17.20 5.28
C PHE A 396 -5.55 -17.15 5.52
N ARG A 397 -6.32 -17.62 4.53
CA ARG A 397 -7.77 -17.76 4.60
C ARG A 397 -8.18 -18.62 5.79
N GLN A 398 -7.57 -19.78 5.95
CA GLN A 398 -7.86 -20.66 7.09
C GLN A 398 -7.63 -19.93 8.42
N VAL A 399 -6.47 -19.29 8.58
CA VAL A 399 -6.08 -18.55 9.78
C VAL A 399 -7.11 -17.45 10.12
N LEU A 400 -7.49 -16.63 9.14
CA LEU A 400 -8.53 -15.63 9.34
C LEU A 400 -9.88 -16.26 9.65
N GLY A 401 -10.22 -17.39 9.02
CA GLY A 401 -11.47 -18.13 9.24
C GLY A 401 -11.64 -18.55 10.70
N GLU A 402 -10.56 -19.01 11.33
CA GLU A 402 -10.52 -19.52 12.70
C GLU A 402 -10.61 -18.41 13.77
N MET A 403 -10.18 -17.19 13.46
CA MET A 403 -10.34 -16.04 14.35
C MET A 403 -11.82 -15.72 14.59
N SER A 404 -12.26 -15.61 15.84
CA SER A 404 -13.61 -15.17 16.16
C SER A 404 -13.78 -13.67 15.94
N MET A 405 -15.03 -13.19 15.76
CA MET A 405 -15.28 -11.75 15.62
C MET A 405 -14.89 -10.92 16.86
N PRO A 406 -15.10 -11.39 18.10
CA PRO A 406 -14.58 -10.71 19.29
C PRO A 406 -13.05 -10.63 19.32
N GLU A 407 -12.35 -11.71 18.95
CA GLU A 407 -10.87 -11.70 18.83
C GLU A 407 -10.43 -10.72 17.75
N ALA A 408 -11.03 -10.75 16.57
CA ALA A 408 -10.73 -9.79 15.50
C ALA A 408 -10.91 -8.34 15.94
N ARG A 409 -12.02 -8.03 16.63
CA ARG A 409 -12.26 -6.68 17.17
C ARG A 409 -11.21 -6.31 18.23
N THR A 410 -10.84 -7.26 19.09
CA THR A 410 -9.83 -7.04 20.13
C THR A 410 -8.46 -6.81 19.50
N ALA A 411 -8.01 -7.70 18.62
CA ALA A 411 -6.77 -7.60 17.85
C ALA A 411 -6.65 -6.30 17.07
N ALA A 412 -7.72 -5.86 16.42
CA ALA A 412 -7.74 -4.59 15.70
C ALA A 412 -7.66 -3.37 16.64
N SER A 413 -8.03 -3.52 17.92
CA SER A 413 -8.14 -2.41 18.88
C SER A 413 -7.02 -2.29 19.88
N ASP A 414 -6.62 -3.43 20.42
CA ASP A 414 -5.59 -3.63 21.42
C ASP A 414 -5.03 -5.04 21.17
N PRO A 415 -4.15 -5.19 20.17
CA PRO A 415 -3.49 -6.47 19.88
C PRO A 415 -2.72 -7.03 21.08
N ASP A 416 -2.26 -6.18 22.01
CA ASP A 416 -1.56 -6.63 23.22
C ASP A 416 -2.51 -7.33 24.20
N ALA A 417 -3.82 -7.06 24.14
CA ALA A 417 -4.81 -7.74 24.97
C ALA A 417 -5.00 -9.22 24.63
N LEU A 418 -4.48 -9.67 23.48
CA LEU A 418 -4.51 -11.06 23.05
C LEU A 418 -3.17 -11.78 23.26
N GLU A 419 -2.20 -11.14 23.92
CA GLU A 419 -0.93 -11.79 24.21
C GLU A 419 -1.09 -13.00 25.14
N PRO A 420 -0.58 -14.18 24.74
CA PRO A 420 -0.42 -15.30 25.65
C PRO A 420 0.64 -14.96 26.71
N ALA A 421 0.51 -15.57 27.89
CA ALA A 421 1.44 -15.35 29.00
C ALA A 421 2.87 -15.87 28.70
N ALA A 422 3.02 -16.82 27.77
CA ALA A 422 4.30 -17.30 27.25
C ALA A 422 4.14 -17.88 25.83
N TYR A 423 5.20 -17.78 25.01
CA TYR A 423 5.26 -18.39 23.66
C TYR A 423 5.02 -19.91 23.69
N ASP A 424 5.37 -20.58 24.78
CA ASP A 424 5.13 -22.02 24.93
C ASP A 424 3.66 -22.39 25.10
N ASP A 425 2.81 -21.44 25.49
CA ASP A 425 1.37 -21.63 25.69
C ASP A 425 0.56 -21.53 24.40
N LEU A 426 1.20 -21.10 23.29
CA LEU A 426 0.60 -21.06 21.95
C LEU A 426 0.28 -22.46 21.42
N LYS A 427 -0.84 -22.59 20.70
CA LYS A 427 -1.25 -23.85 20.04
C LYS A 427 -0.38 -24.19 18.82
#